data_AF-K0VVQ2-F1
#
_entry.id   AF-K0VVQ2-F1
#
_cell.length_a   1.000
_cell.length_b   1.000
_cell.length_c   1.000
_cell.angle_alpha   90.00
_cell.angle_beta   90.00
_cell.angle_gamma   90.00
#
_symmetry.space_group_name_H-M   'P 1'
#
loop_
_entity.id
_entity.type
_entity.pdbx_description
1 polymer ?
#
loop_
_entity_poly.entity_id
_entity_poly.type
_entity_poly.pdbx_seq_one_letter_code
_entity_poly.pdbx_strand_id
1 'polypeptide(L)' 'MAQALGFDFGTTNTVLAMADGGATRSMAFTSAAGTAGSMRTALSFMKDAQLGASR' A
#
# COMPACT_ATOMS: atom_id res chain seq x y z
N MET A 1 -4.91 -22.13 -10.09
CA MET A 1 -3.51 -21.67 -9.91
C MET A 1 -3.44 -20.83 -8.66
N ALA A 2 -2.33 -20.86 -7.93
CA ALA A 2 -2.17 -20.02 -6.74
C ALA A 2 -1.88 -18.58 -7.16
N GLN A 3 -2.61 -17.62 -6.58
CA GLN A 3 -2.27 -16.20 -6.69
C GLN A 3 -1.17 -15.88 -5.68
N ALA A 4 -0.22 -15.04 -6.07
CA ALA A 4 0.83 -14.56 -5.19
C ALA A 4 0.94 -13.04 -5.28
N LEU A 5 1.22 -12.41 -4.14
CA LEU A 5 1.48 -10.98 -4.04
C LEU A 5 2.98 -10.76 -3.84
N GLY A 6 3.55 -9.89 -4.66
CA GLY A 6 4.89 -9.35 -4.48
C GLY A 6 4.82 -7.97 -3.85
N PHE A 7 5.67 -7.73 -2.86
CA PHE A 7 5.77 -6.46 -2.16
C PHE A 7 7.20 -5.93 -2.28
N ASP A 8 7.34 -4.71 -2.81
CA ASP A 8 8.59 -3.96 -2.77
C ASP A 8 8.43 -2.80 -1.79
N PHE A 9 9.04 -2.93 -0.60
CA PHE A 9 9.05 -1.90 0.42
C PHE A 9 10.27 -0.99 0.26
N GLY A 10 10.26 -0.17 -0.79
CA GLY A 10 11.28 0.85 -0.99
C GLY A 10 11.25 1.91 0.11
N THR A 11 12.39 2.61 0.31
CA THR A 11 12.53 3.62 1.36
C THR A 11 11.48 4.75 1.24
N THR A 12 11.16 5.17 0.01
CA THR A 12 10.24 6.28 -0.25
C THR A 12 8.86 5.81 -0.70
N ASN A 13 8.83 4.79 -1.55
CA ASN A 13 7.60 4.31 -2.17
C ASN A 13 7.52 2.78 -2.09
N THR A 14 6.30 2.28 -1.95
CA THR A 14 5.95 0.86 -1.97
C THR A 14 5.19 0.54 -3.25
N VAL A 15 5.50 -0.60 -3.87
CA VAL A 15 4.79 -1.14 -5.04
C VAL A 15 4.30 -2.55 -4.73
N LEU A 16 3.08 -2.88 -5.20
CA LEU A 16 2.56 -4.25 -5.17
C LEU A 16 2.39 -4.79 -6.58
N ALA A 17 2.66 -6.08 -6.75
CA ALA A 17 2.35 -6.81 -7.96
C ALA A 17 1.60 -8.10 -7.62
N MET A 18 0.75 -8.55 -8.53
CA MET A 18 0.05 -9.83 -8.42
C MET A 18 0.48 -10.73 -9.57
N ALA A 19 0.89 -11.95 -9.24
CA ALA A 19 1.03 -13.04 -10.19
C ALA A 19 -0.29 -13.82 -10.25
N ASP A 20 -0.86 -13.90 -11.45
CA ASP A 20 -2.06 -14.68 -11.73
C ASP A 20 -1.98 -15.29 -13.13
N GLY A 21 -2.27 -16.59 -13.25
CA GLY A 21 -2.43 -17.24 -14.56
C GLY A 21 -1.20 -17.22 -15.49
N GLY A 22 0.01 -17.00 -14.97
CA GLY A 22 1.25 -16.95 -15.76
C GLY A 22 1.71 -15.54 -16.16
N ALA A 23 1.00 -14.50 -15.73
CA ALA A 23 1.43 -13.11 -15.90
C ALA A 23 1.56 -12.41 -14.54
N THR A 24 2.46 -11.43 -14.48
CA THR A 24 2.59 -10.51 -13.34
C THR A 24 2.10 -9.15 -13.75
N ARG A 25 1.24 -8.53 -12.93
CA ARG A 25 0.78 -7.15 -13.15
C ARG A 25 0.99 -6.30 -11.90
N SER A 26 1.36 -5.04 -12.11
CA SER A 26 1.37 -4.04 -11.04
C SER A 26 -0.06 -3.73 -10.57
N MET A 27 -0.22 -3.49 -9.27
CA MET A 27 -1.49 -3.10 -8.68
C MET A 27 -1.61 -1.58 -8.60
N ALA A 28 -2.75 -1.06 -9.03
CA ALA A 28 -3.12 0.34 -8.80
C ALA A 28 -3.94 0.47 -7.52
N PHE A 29 -3.75 1.58 -6.82
CA PHE A 29 -4.45 1.91 -5.59
C PHE A 29 -5.28 3.15 -5.79
N THR A 30 -6.55 3.09 -5.40
CA THR A 30 -7.45 4.24 -5.41
C THR A 30 -7.66 4.72 -3.99
N SER A 31 -7.49 6.02 -3.79
CA SER A 31 -7.71 6.71 -2.52
C SER A 31 -8.41 8.05 -2.77
N ALA A 32 -8.72 8.79 -1.71
CA ALA A 32 -9.22 10.16 -1.82
C ALA A 32 -8.24 11.11 -2.56
N ALA A 33 -6.95 10.76 -2.62
CA ALA A 33 -5.93 11.51 -3.36
C ALA A 33 -5.83 11.11 -4.85
N GLY A 34 -6.67 10.17 -5.32
CA GLY A 34 -6.67 9.66 -6.68
C GLY A 34 -6.12 8.24 -6.81
N THR A 35 -5.81 7.85 -8.05
CA THR A 35 -5.28 6.52 -8.40
C THR A 35 -3.80 6.57 -8.71
N ALA A 36 -3.00 5.71 -8.07
CA ALA A 36 -1.56 5.62 -8.27
C ALA A 36 -1.08 4.16 -8.31
N GLY A 37 0.03 3.91 -9.02
CA GLY A 37 0.69 2.59 -9.07
C GLY A 37 1.68 2.34 -7.92
N SER A 38 1.84 3.29 -7.01
CA SER A 38 2.67 3.17 -5.82
C SER A 38 2.08 3.97 -4.66
N MET A 39 2.45 3.60 -3.44
CA MET A 39 2.12 4.35 -2.23
C MET A 39 3.40 4.91 -1.61
N ARG A 40 3.28 5.95 -0.78
CA ARG A 40 4.39 6.37 0.08
C ARG A 40 4.63 5.31 1.16
N THR A 41 5.88 4.91 1.35
CA THR A 41 6.28 4.06 2.49
C THR A 41 6.32 4.94 3.74
N ALA A 42 5.25 4.94 4.53
CA ALA A 42 5.15 5.76 5.73
C ALA A 42 4.22 5.16 6.79
N LEU A 43 4.52 5.48 8.05
CA LEU A 43 3.65 5.29 9.19
C LEU A 43 3.34 6.67 9.78
N SER A 44 2.07 6.98 10.01
CA SER A 44 1.65 8.27 10.57
C SER A 44 0.69 8.07 11.72
N PHE A 45 0.79 8.94 12.73
CA PHE A 45 -0.12 8.98 13.87
C PHE A 45 -1.05 10.17 13.68
N MET A 46 -2.34 9.89 13.50
CA MET A 46 -3.34 10.96 13.43
C MET A 46 -3.78 11.32 14.85
N LYS A 47 -3.95 12.62 15.09
CA LYS A 47 -4.58 13.10 16.33
C LYS A 47 -6.06 12.76 16.25
N ASP A 48 -6.44 11.66 16.87
CA ASP A 48 -7.82 11.29 17.10
C ASP A 48 -8.14 11.53 18.58
N ALA A 49 -9.25 12.23 18.85
CA ALA A 49 -9.67 12.56 20.22
C ALA A 49 -10.04 11.32 21.05
N GLN A 50 -10.35 10.20 20.42
CA GLN A 50 -10.69 8.91 21.04
C GLN A 50 -9.54 7.90 21.03
N LEU A 51 -8.49 8.12 20.22
CA LEU A 51 -7.25 7.31 20.24
C LEU A 51 -6.13 7.98 21.05
N GLY A 52 -6.47 9.05 21.78
CA GLY A 52 -5.53 9.87 22.53
C GLY A 52 -4.71 9.03 23.50
N ALA A 53 -3.39 9.08 23.35
CA ALA A 53 -2.48 8.87 24.47
C ALA A 53 -2.95 9.83 25.58
N SER A 54 -3.66 9.27 26.56
CA SER A 54 -4.11 9.96 27.76
C SER A 54 -2.90 10.69 28.35
N ARG A 55 -3.02 12.00 28.53
CA ARG A 55 -2.13 12.72 29.44
C ARG A 55 -2.52 12.39 30.88
#